data_AF-A0A4V1UI44-F1
#
_entry.id   AF-A0A4V1UI44-F1
#
_cell.length_a   1.000
_cell.length_b   1.000
_cell.length_c   1.000
_cell.angle_alpha   90.00
_cell.angle_beta   90.00
_cell.angle_gamma   90.00
#
_symmetry.space_group_name_H-M   'P 1'
#
loop_
_entity.id
_entity.type
_entity.pdbx_description
1 polymer ?
#
loop_
_entity_poly.entity_id
_entity_poly.type
_entity_poly.pdbx_seq_one_letter_code
_entity_poly.pdbx_strand_id
1 'polypeptide(L)'
;MSATAIALNRFGLGARPDEPAPADPQRWLLSQFDAYEPLPVPWKPLPRTPALVDVWLAQQRAVRQAPEGQRAGIREAYLRKGREEYVAAAGARTASALQTATPFVERLVHFWSNHFSVSVDKLLVVGLAGGFEADAIRPHVLGRFENLLLA
;
A
#
# COMPACT_ATOMS: atom_id res chain seq x y z
N MET A 1 -28.14 14.48 5.83
CA MET A 1 -26.68 14.34 6.07
C MET A 1 -26.01 15.61 5.53
N SER A 2 -25.16 16.30 6.31
CA SER A 2 -24.56 17.57 5.87
C SER A 2 -23.44 17.35 4.85
N ALA A 3 -23.13 18.37 4.03
CA ALA A 3 -22.03 18.30 3.06
C ALA A 3 -20.68 18.01 3.74
N THR A 4 -20.43 18.61 4.90
CA THR A 4 -19.25 18.32 5.73
C THR A 4 -19.21 16.86 6.18
N ALA A 5 -20.33 16.30 6.65
CA ALA A 5 -20.38 14.90 7.06
C ALA A 5 -20.15 13.94 5.88
N ILE A 6 -20.65 14.29 4.68
CA ILE A 6 -20.39 13.55 3.45
C ILE A 6 -18.90 13.60 3.10
N ALA A 7 -18.30 14.79 3.06
CA ALA A 7 -16.89 14.94 2.71
C ALA A 7 -15.97 14.18 3.67
N LEU A 8 -16.18 14.32 4.99
CA LEU A 8 -15.31 13.69 5.99
C LEU A 8 -15.49 12.17 6.05
N ASN A 9 -16.72 11.64 5.94
CA ASN A 9 -16.99 10.22 6.21
C ASN A 9 -17.29 9.37 4.97
N ARG A 10 -17.90 9.94 3.92
CA ARG A 10 -18.24 9.21 2.70
C ARG A 10 -17.12 9.26 1.67
N PHE A 11 -16.38 10.36 1.60
CA PHE A 11 -15.21 10.49 0.73
C PHE A 11 -13.89 10.40 1.50
N GLY A 12 -13.78 11.02 2.66
CA GLY A 12 -12.61 10.92 3.55
C GLY A 12 -12.59 9.64 4.40
N LEU A 13 -11.70 9.61 5.39
CA LEU A 13 -11.49 8.51 6.32
C LEU A 13 -12.09 8.75 7.72
N GLY A 14 -12.94 9.77 7.84
CA GLY A 14 -13.47 10.26 9.12
C GLY A 14 -12.76 11.53 9.59
N ALA A 15 -13.43 12.28 10.47
CA ALA A 15 -12.87 13.47 11.09
C ALA A 15 -11.97 13.09 12.28
N ARG A 16 -10.79 13.70 12.39
CA ARG A 16 -9.98 13.59 13.61
C ARG A 16 -10.52 14.53 14.70
N PRO A 17 -10.33 14.22 16.00
CA PRO A 17 -10.84 15.05 17.09
C PRO A 17 -10.35 16.50 17.06
N ASP A 18 -9.16 16.73 16.52
CA ASP A 18 -8.45 18.01 16.43
C ASP A 18 -8.57 18.68 15.05
N GLU A 19 -9.29 18.07 14.09
CA GLU A 19 -9.41 18.60 12.74
C GLU A 19 -10.66 19.48 12.59
N PRO A 20 -10.50 20.76 12.22
CA PRO A 20 -11.64 21.65 12.03
C PRO A 20 -12.49 21.18 10.84
N ALA A 21 -13.81 21.34 10.97
CA ALA A 21 -14.72 21.06 9.87
C ALA A 21 -14.41 21.97 8.66
N PRO A 22 -14.30 21.43 7.43
CA PRO A 22 -14.05 22.25 6.25
C PRO A 22 -15.23 23.19 5.99
N ALA A 23 -14.94 24.48 5.84
CA ALA A 23 -15.92 25.52 5.52
C ALA A 23 -16.53 25.32 4.12
N ASP A 24 -15.73 24.83 3.17
CA ASP A 24 -16.15 24.41 1.83
C ASP A 24 -15.76 22.94 1.61
N PRO A 25 -16.69 21.99 1.89
CA PRO A 25 -16.40 20.56 1.82
C PRO A 25 -16.02 20.08 0.41
N GLN A 26 -16.60 20.67 -0.64
CA GLN A 26 -16.31 20.27 -2.02
C GLN A 26 -14.91 20.73 -2.42
N ARG A 27 -14.57 21.98 -2.14
CA ARG A 27 -13.22 22.50 -2.42
C ARG A 27 -12.16 21.76 -1.61
N TRP A 28 -12.45 21.41 -0.35
CA TRP A 28 -11.56 20.61 0.49
C TRP A 28 -11.29 19.21 -0.08
N LEU A 29 -12.27 18.56 -0.73
CA LEU A 29 -12.05 17.28 -1.41
C LEU A 29 -11.18 17.44 -2.65
N LEU A 30 -11.48 18.45 -3.49
CA LEU A 30 -10.78 18.66 -4.75
C LEU A 30 -9.33 19.10 -4.55
N SER A 31 -9.03 19.89 -3.52
CA SER A 31 -7.65 20.33 -3.24
C SER A 31 -6.71 19.17 -2.86
N GLN A 32 -7.24 18.02 -2.46
CA GLN A 32 -6.42 16.85 -2.11
C GLN A 32 -5.75 16.21 -3.32
N PHE A 33 -6.25 16.43 -4.53
CA PHE A 33 -5.65 15.90 -5.76
C PHE A 33 -4.30 16.57 -6.03
N ASP A 34 -4.20 17.87 -5.76
CA ASP A 34 -2.96 18.64 -5.92
C ASP A 34 -1.97 18.39 -4.77
N ALA A 35 -2.47 18.09 -3.58
CA ALA A 35 -1.65 17.87 -2.38
C ALA A 35 -1.20 16.41 -2.18
N TYR A 36 -1.63 15.49 -3.05
CA TYR A 36 -1.37 14.07 -2.88
C TYR A 36 0.11 13.73 -3.14
N GLU A 37 0.74 13.08 -2.16
CA GLU A 37 2.06 12.47 -2.32
C GLU A 37 1.93 10.94 -2.47
N PRO A 38 2.32 10.35 -3.62
CA PRO A 38 2.26 8.91 -3.83
C PRO A 38 3.07 8.08 -2.83
N LEU A 39 4.17 8.65 -2.32
CA LEU A 39 5.06 7.96 -1.39
C LEU A 39 5.20 8.74 -0.07
N PRO A 40 4.17 8.68 0.80
CA PRO A 40 4.21 9.39 2.07
C PRO A 40 5.24 8.76 3.01
N VAL A 41 5.62 9.50 4.06
CA VAL A 41 6.72 9.16 4.98
C VAL A 41 6.70 7.70 5.48
N PRO A 42 5.56 7.10 5.89
CA PRO A 42 5.53 5.72 6.38
C PRO A 42 6.02 4.67 5.38
N TRP A 43 5.95 4.95 4.08
CA TRP A 43 6.36 4.02 3.02
C TRP A 43 7.81 4.18 2.59
N LYS A 44 8.43 5.33 2.84
CA LYS A 44 9.81 5.63 2.41
C LYS A 44 10.86 4.62 2.90
N PRO A 45 10.78 4.07 4.13
CA PRO A 45 11.75 3.09 4.61
C PRO A 45 11.57 1.68 4.04
N LEU A 46 10.44 1.40 3.38
CA LEU A 46 10.12 0.04 2.94
C LEU A 46 10.81 -0.30 1.61
N PRO A 47 11.25 -1.56 1.43
CA PRO A 47 11.78 -2.01 0.15
C PRO A 47 10.73 -1.88 -0.96
N ARG A 48 11.18 -1.51 -2.15
CA ARG A 48 10.36 -1.44 -3.36
C ARG A 48 10.37 -2.77 -4.10
N THR A 49 9.40 -2.95 -5.00
CA THR A 49 9.19 -4.19 -5.76
C THR A 49 10.47 -4.75 -6.40
N PRO A 50 11.36 -3.95 -7.05
CA PRO A 50 12.60 -4.50 -7.61
C PRO A 50 13.49 -5.20 -6.56
N ALA A 51 13.67 -4.59 -5.39
CA ALA A 51 14.48 -5.18 -4.32
C ALA A 51 13.83 -6.45 -3.74
N LEU A 52 12.50 -6.47 -3.63
CA LEU A 52 11.75 -7.65 -3.17
C LEU A 52 11.85 -8.81 -4.18
N VAL A 53 11.79 -8.50 -5.47
CA VAL A 53 11.99 -9.48 -6.56
C VAL A 53 13.40 -10.02 -6.55
N ASP A 54 14.42 -9.19 -6.31
CA ASP A 54 15.81 -9.66 -6.19
C ASP A 54 15.99 -10.66 -5.04
N VAL A 55 15.36 -10.39 -3.89
CA VAL A 55 15.33 -11.31 -2.74
C VAL A 55 14.67 -12.64 -3.13
N TRP A 56 13.54 -12.59 -3.85
CA TRP A 56 12.85 -13.79 -4.34
C TRP A 56 13.71 -14.58 -5.34
N LEU A 57 14.36 -13.92 -6.31
CA LEU A 57 15.25 -14.55 -7.28
C LEU A 57 16.49 -15.17 -6.62
N ALA A 58 17.05 -14.51 -5.61
CA ALA A 58 18.16 -15.06 -4.82
C ALA A 58 17.72 -16.33 -4.06
N GLN A 59 16.53 -16.30 -3.45
CA GLN A 59 15.96 -17.46 -2.77
C GLN A 59 15.73 -18.64 -3.73
N GLN A 60 15.18 -18.38 -4.90
CA GLN A 60 14.94 -19.42 -5.93
C GLN A 60 16.24 -20.09 -6.36
N ARG A 61 17.32 -19.29 -6.56
CA ARG A 61 18.66 -19.81 -6.87
C ARG A 61 19.21 -20.66 -5.73
N ALA A 62 19.10 -20.18 -4.48
CA ALA A 62 19.58 -20.90 -3.30
C ALA A 62 18.88 -22.26 -3.13
N VAL A 63 17.55 -22.33 -3.29
CA VAL A 63 16.80 -23.60 -3.20
C VAL A 63 17.23 -24.59 -4.29
N ARG A 64 17.46 -24.12 -5.52
CA ARG A 64 17.89 -24.99 -6.63
C ARG A 64 19.27 -25.61 -6.38
N GLN A 65 20.19 -24.84 -5.80
CA GLN A 65 21.58 -25.27 -5.55
C GLN A 65 21.74 -26.06 -4.25
N ALA A 66 20.80 -25.91 -3.30
CA ALA A 66 20.91 -26.55 -1.99
C ALA A 66 20.62 -28.06 -2.02
N PRO A 67 21.32 -28.86 -1.19
CA PRO A 67 20.95 -30.24 -0.88
C PRO A 67 19.53 -30.34 -0.32
N GLU A 68 18.86 -31.47 -0.55
CA GLU A 68 17.43 -31.64 -0.22
C GLU A 68 17.11 -31.29 1.24
N GLY A 69 17.92 -31.77 2.20
CA GLY A 69 17.74 -31.50 3.63
C GLY A 69 17.88 -30.03 4.06
N GLN A 70 18.44 -29.16 3.21
CA GLN A 70 18.63 -27.74 3.50
C GLN A 70 17.56 -26.84 2.86
N ARG A 71 16.82 -27.34 1.86
CA ARG A 71 15.83 -26.56 1.11
C ARG A 71 14.69 -26.04 1.97
N ALA A 72 14.26 -26.82 2.96
CA ALA A 72 13.19 -26.44 3.88
C ALA A 72 13.55 -25.19 4.69
N GLY A 73 14.74 -25.14 5.28
CA GLY A 73 15.20 -23.98 6.07
C GLY A 73 15.35 -22.71 5.24
N ILE A 74 15.76 -22.83 3.97
CA ILE A 74 15.84 -21.68 3.04
C ILE A 74 14.44 -21.13 2.75
N ARG A 75 13.44 -21.99 2.54
CA ARG A 75 12.05 -21.57 2.33
C ARG A 75 11.48 -20.93 3.58
N GLU A 76 11.71 -21.51 4.76
CA GLU A 76 11.23 -20.97 6.03
C GLU A 76 11.80 -19.57 6.31
N ALA A 77 13.11 -19.38 6.11
CA ALA A 77 13.75 -18.08 6.29
C ALA A 77 13.14 -17.01 5.36
N TYR A 78 12.83 -17.36 4.12
CA TYR A 78 12.16 -16.47 3.17
C TYR A 78 10.74 -16.13 3.60
N LEU A 79 9.95 -17.11 4.02
CA LEU A 79 8.58 -16.87 4.49
C LEU A 79 8.54 -15.98 5.73
N ARG A 80 9.48 -16.17 6.67
CA ARG A 80 9.62 -15.30 7.85
C ARG A 80 9.90 -13.85 7.44
N LYS A 81 10.86 -13.64 6.54
CA LYS A 81 11.19 -12.30 6.02
C LYS A 81 10.00 -11.68 5.27
N GLY A 82 9.34 -12.43 4.40
CA GLY A 82 8.15 -11.96 3.68
C GLY A 82 7.01 -11.55 4.62
N ARG A 83 6.84 -12.25 5.75
CA ARG A 83 5.87 -11.86 6.79
C ARG A 83 6.26 -10.55 7.48
N GLU A 84 7.53 -10.35 7.79
CA GLU A 84 8.04 -9.10 8.37
C GLU A 84 7.80 -7.91 7.42
N GLU A 85 8.11 -8.09 6.13
CA GLU A 85 7.85 -7.10 5.08
C GLU A 85 6.35 -6.77 4.95
N TYR A 86 5.49 -7.79 4.99
CA TYR A 86 4.05 -7.61 4.97
C TYR A 86 3.52 -6.83 6.18
N VAL A 87 3.97 -7.18 7.39
CA VAL A 87 3.57 -6.47 8.62
C VAL A 87 4.04 -5.02 8.58
N ALA A 88 5.25 -4.75 8.10
CA ALA A 88 5.76 -3.39 7.94
C ALA A 88 4.93 -2.58 6.93
N ALA A 89 4.54 -3.19 5.80
CA ALA A 89 3.67 -2.55 4.81
C ALA A 89 2.26 -2.29 5.34
N ALA A 90 1.66 -3.24 6.06
CA ALA A 90 0.37 -3.03 6.73
C ALA A 90 0.44 -1.90 7.77
N GLY A 91 1.56 -1.79 8.48
CA GLY A 91 1.85 -0.67 9.39
C GLY A 91 1.94 0.66 8.64
N ALA A 92 2.67 0.72 7.53
CA ALA A 92 2.81 1.93 6.71
C ALA A 92 1.47 2.40 6.12
N ARG A 93 0.65 1.47 5.62
CA ARG A 93 -0.72 1.73 5.17
C ARG A 93 -1.59 2.31 6.29
N THR A 94 -1.57 1.69 7.46
CA THR A 94 -2.36 2.14 8.62
C THR A 94 -1.91 3.53 9.09
N ALA A 95 -0.60 3.76 9.20
CA ALA A 95 -0.05 5.06 9.57
C ALA A 95 -0.42 6.15 8.54
N SER A 96 -0.36 5.83 7.24
CA SER A 96 -0.75 6.76 6.16
C SER A 96 -2.22 7.15 6.30
N ALA A 97 -3.12 6.18 6.49
CA ALA A 97 -4.55 6.44 6.69
C ALA A 97 -4.86 7.31 7.92
N LEU A 98 -4.08 7.18 9.00
CA LEU A 98 -4.26 7.96 10.23
C LEU A 98 -3.69 9.39 10.14
N GLN A 99 -2.67 9.61 9.31
CA GLN A 99 -1.88 10.85 9.30
C GLN A 99 -2.05 11.69 8.03
N THR A 100 -2.66 11.14 6.98
CA THR A 100 -2.75 11.79 5.67
C THR A 100 -3.50 13.12 5.72
N ALA A 101 -2.97 14.11 4.99
CA ALA A 101 -3.67 15.35 4.69
C ALA A 101 -4.63 15.22 3.48
N THR A 102 -4.60 14.07 2.80
CA THR A 102 -5.42 13.77 1.61
C THR A 102 -6.26 12.49 1.82
N PRO A 103 -7.14 12.45 2.84
CA PRO A 103 -7.89 11.24 3.19
C PRO A 103 -8.82 10.73 2.08
N PHE A 104 -9.28 11.61 1.17
CA PHE A 104 -10.05 11.18 0.00
C PHE A 104 -9.19 10.35 -0.95
N VAL A 105 -7.98 10.82 -1.28
CA VAL A 105 -7.09 10.07 -2.18
C VAL A 105 -6.58 8.80 -1.52
N GLU A 106 -6.30 8.82 -0.22
CA GLU A 106 -5.91 7.61 0.52
C GLU A 106 -7.04 6.56 0.53
N ARG A 107 -8.32 6.99 0.60
CA ARG A 107 -9.47 6.10 0.42
C ARG A 107 -9.53 5.50 -0.98
N LEU A 108 -9.19 6.26 -2.04
CA LEU A 108 -9.09 5.74 -3.40
C LEU A 108 -7.97 4.71 -3.53
N VAL A 109 -6.80 4.95 -2.92
CA VAL A 109 -5.72 3.96 -2.84
C VAL A 109 -6.24 2.67 -2.22
N HIS A 110 -6.94 2.76 -1.09
CA HIS A 110 -7.51 1.58 -0.45
C HIS A 110 -8.51 0.83 -1.32
N PHE A 111 -9.39 1.56 -2.01
CA PHE A 111 -10.36 0.99 -2.94
C PHE A 111 -9.66 0.22 -4.07
N TRP A 112 -8.69 0.82 -4.75
CA TRP A 112 -8.02 0.19 -5.88
C TRP A 112 -7.08 -0.94 -5.46
N SER A 113 -6.38 -0.82 -4.33
CA SER A 113 -5.61 -1.92 -3.75
C SER A 113 -6.50 -3.14 -3.46
N ASN A 114 -7.75 -2.91 -3.05
CA ASN A 114 -8.71 -4.00 -2.81
C ASN A 114 -9.41 -4.49 -4.09
N HIS A 115 -9.52 -3.66 -5.12
CA HIS A 115 -10.14 -4.03 -6.40
C HIS A 115 -9.24 -4.95 -7.23
N PHE A 116 -7.97 -4.57 -7.41
CA PHE A 116 -7.00 -5.39 -8.16
C PHE A 116 -6.47 -6.55 -7.33
N SER A 117 -6.30 -6.35 -6.02
CA SER A 117 -6.01 -7.33 -4.97
C SER A 117 -4.91 -8.38 -5.23
N VAL A 118 -3.93 -8.42 -4.33
CA VAL A 118 -3.00 -9.55 -4.20
C VAL A 118 -3.42 -10.37 -2.97
N SER A 119 -3.65 -11.68 -3.16
CA SER A 119 -3.94 -12.60 -2.04
C SER A 119 -2.64 -12.99 -1.33
N VAL A 120 -2.57 -12.64 -0.04
CA VAL A 120 -1.45 -12.99 0.85
C VAL A 120 -1.47 -14.44 1.33
N ASP A 121 -2.57 -15.16 1.11
CA ASP A 121 -2.66 -16.61 1.37
C ASP A 121 -1.68 -17.39 0.48
N LYS A 122 -1.32 -16.83 -0.68
CA LYS A 122 -0.20 -17.29 -1.48
C LYS A 122 1.10 -16.83 -0.82
N LEU A 123 1.56 -17.60 0.15
CA LEU A 123 2.72 -17.28 0.99
C LEU A 123 4.00 -16.88 0.23
N LEU A 124 4.17 -17.35 -1.01
CA LEU A 124 5.32 -16.98 -1.85
C LEU A 124 5.32 -15.52 -2.31
N VAL A 125 4.18 -14.83 -2.27
CA VAL A 125 4.06 -13.42 -2.69
C VAL A 125 3.71 -12.49 -1.54
N VAL A 126 3.68 -12.98 -0.30
CA VAL A 126 3.26 -12.19 0.87
C VAL A 126 4.12 -10.93 1.07
N GLY A 127 5.43 -11.02 0.85
CA GLY A 127 6.34 -9.87 0.91
C GLY A 127 6.14 -8.84 -0.22
N LEU A 128 5.51 -9.25 -1.33
CA LEU A 128 5.25 -8.37 -2.49
C LEU A 128 3.95 -7.57 -2.35
N ALA A 129 3.06 -7.93 -1.42
CA ALA A 129 1.76 -7.26 -1.27
C ALA A 129 1.88 -5.77 -0.94
N GLY A 130 2.88 -5.40 -0.15
CA GLY A 130 3.20 -3.99 0.13
C GLY A 130 3.72 -3.24 -1.10
N GLY A 131 4.62 -3.88 -1.86
CA GLY A 131 5.15 -3.35 -3.12
C GLY A 131 4.05 -3.10 -4.14
N PHE A 132 3.07 -4.00 -4.26
CA PHE A 132 1.91 -3.82 -5.13
C PHE A 132 1.15 -2.50 -4.85
N GLU A 133 0.78 -2.22 -3.60
CA GLU A 133 0.11 -0.94 -3.31
C GLU A 133 1.05 0.24 -3.58
N ALA A 134 2.30 0.12 -3.15
CA ALA A 134 3.18 1.26 -3.11
C ALA A 134 3.73 1.63 -4.50
N ASP A 135 4.03 0.65 -5.35
CA ASP A 135 4.62 0.82 -6.68
C ASP A 135 3.55 0.87 -7.78
N ALA A 136 2.50 0.05 -7.72
CA ALA A 136 1.50 -0.02 -8.80
C ALA A 136 0.28 0.87 -8.54
N ILE A 137 -0.25 0.91 -7.32
CA ILE A 137 -1.48 1.67 -7.04
C ILE A 137 -1.20 3.15 -6.77
N ARG A 138 -0.39 3.46 -5.75
CA ARG A 138 -0.21 4.84 -5.27
C ARG A 138 0.27 5.81 -6.36
N PRO A 139 1.26 5.49 -7.22
CA PRO A 139 1.73 6.43 -8.25
C PRO A 139 0.70 6.69 -9.36
N HIS A 140 -0.26 5.78 -9.54
CA HIS A 140 -1.20 5.80 -10.66
C HIS A 140 -2.65 6.08 -10.25
N VAL A 141 -2.94 6.24 -8.95
CA VAL A 141 -4.30 6.33 -8.40
C VAL A 141 -5.11 7.53 -8.92
N LEU A 142 -4.45 8.65 -9.27
CA LEU A 142 -5.07 9.84 -9.85
C LEU A 142 -4.91 9.92 -11.38
N GLY A 143 -4.31 8.89 -12.00
CA GLY A 143 -4.04 8.85 -13.42
C GLY A 143 -5.19 8.27 -14.25
N ARG A 144 -4.88 7.90 -15.50
CA ARG A 144 -5.79 7.15 -16.36
C ARG A 144 -5.97 5.74 -15.81
N PHE A 145 -7.20 5.22 -15.85
CA PHE A 145 -7.49 3.83 -15.47
C PHE A 145 -6.62 2.81 -16.20
N GLU A 146 -6.35 3.02 -17.49
CA GLU A 146 -5.47 2.16 -18.29
C GLU A 146 -4.05 2.05 -17.70
N ASN A 147 -3.50 3.17 -17.24
CA ASN A 147 -2.17 3.16 -16.61
C ASN A 147 -2.22 2.44 -15.26
N LEU A 148 -3.29 2.64 -14.48
CA LEU A 148 -3.48 1.95 -13.20
C LEU A 148 -3.70 0.44 -13.38
N LEU A 149 -4.36 0.02 -14.46
CA LEU A 149 -4.61 -1.38 -14.80
C LEU A 149 -3.32 -2.11 -15.23
N LEU A 150 -2.40 -1.41 -15.91
CA LEU A 150 -1.17 -1.97 -16.45
C LEU A 150 0.03 -1.88 -15.48
N ALA A 151 -0.09 -1.11 -14.40
CA ALA A 151 0.99 -0.82 -13.46
C ALA A 151 1.51 -2.05 -12.69
#